data_AF-A0A0F2N7Q6-F1
#
_entry.id   AF-A0A0F2N7Q6-F1
#
_cell.length_a   1.000
_cell.length_b   1.000
_cell.length_c   1.000
_cell.angle_alpha   90.00
_cell.angle_beta   90.00
_cell.angle_gamma   90.00
#
_symmetry.space_group_name_H-M   'P 1'
#
loop_
_entity.id
_entity.type
_entity.pdbx_description
1 polymer ?
#
loop_
_entity_poly.entity_id
_entity_poly.type
_entity_poly.pdbx_seq_one_letter_code
_entity_poly.pdbx_strand_id
1 'polypeptide(L)'
;MNLKDAFTILKSNQFMDYREVRKSYIDLVSVWHPDRFTYNERLRNRAIEEMKQINVAWETIQNNLKNIPNTHRVTSVNRENKPAALIRCIHCGTKNRVLKDKSFISSIKCGKCRKSLYADPSSTKKKFEDVFEEIRFCAVYSCSGRIQNGRCNQCGKTLEEGFKILKPANNKRGIRILLYIITGGLVCLIIYFIWPENTTNASSRSLQLHNEINGSTISQKGSKKSSQLNDKEPEVPLDKETHNITSKDIIIPFEIIKK
;
A
#
# COMPACT_ATOMS: atom_id res chain seq x y z
N MET A 1 7.48 0.80 -27.18
CA MET A 1 8.87 0.70 -26.68
C MET A 1 9.15 -0.76 -26.34
N ASN A 2 10.35 -1.29 -26.57
CA ASN A 2 10.72 -2.64 -26.10
C ASN A 2 11.00 -2.63 -24.59
N LEU A 3 10.84 -3.76 -23.91
CA LEU A 3 11.14 -3.90 -22.48
C LEU A 3 12.63 -3.63 -22.17
N LYS A 4 13.56 -4.08 -23.02
CA LYS A 4 15.00 -3.82 -22.83
C LYS A 4 15.34 -2.34 -22.93
N ASP A 5 14.73 -1.65 -23.89
CA ASP A 5 14.89 -0.20 -24.06
C ASP A 5 14.33 0.54 -22.84
N ALA A 6 13.18 0.11 -22.32
CA ALA A 6 12.57 0.70 -21.14
C ALA A 6 13.49 0.62 -19.90
N PHE A 7 14.11 -0.54 -19.64
CA PHE A 7 15.10 -0.69 -18.57
C PHE A 7 16.34 0.19 -18.78
N THR A 8 16.78 0.30 -20.03
CA THR A 8 17.91 1.15 -20.42
C THR A 8 17.62 2.64 -20.18
N ILE A 9 16.43 3.13 -20.55
CA ILE A 9 15.99 4.52 -20.30
C ILE A 9 15.94 4.81 -18.80
N LEU A 10 15.42 3.86 -18.00
CA LEU A 10 15.42 3.99 -16.53
C LEU A 10 16.79 3.77 -15.89
N LYS A 11 17.85 3.55 -16.68
CA LYS A 11 19.22 3.27 -16.21
C LYS A 11 19.26 2.14 -15.18
N SER A 12 18.44 1.12 -15.40
CA SER A 12 18.25 -0.01 -14.48
C SER A 12 18.49 -1.33 -15.20
N ASN A 13 18.92 -2.35 -14.46
CA ASN A 13 19.17 -3.68 -15.03
C ASN A 13 17.86 -4.49 -15.06
N GLN A 14 17.63 -5.22 -16.17
CA GLN A 14 16.45 -6.08 -16.38
C GLN A 14 16.27 -7.18 -15.32
N PHE A 15 17.32 -7.51 -14.56
CA PHE A 15 17.30 -8.52 -13.50
C PHE A 15 17.07 -7.93 -12.09
N MET A 16 16.86 -6.61 -11.98
CA MET A 16 16.73 -5.92 -10.68
C MET A 16 15.34 -6.11 -10.06
N ASP A 17 15.29 -5.97 -8.73
CA ASP A 17 14.01 -5.97 -8.00
C ASP A 17 13.15 -4.77 -8.39
N TYR A 18 11.82 -4.96 -8.39
CA TYR A 18 10.86 -3.91 -8.76
C TYR A 18 11.04 -2.63 -7.94
N ARG A 19 11.42 -2.77 -6.66
CA ARG A 19 11.68 -1.62 -5.77
C ARG A 19 12.83 -0.76 -6.27
N GLU A 20 13.85 -1.36 -6.85
CA GLU A 20 15.03 -0.66 -7.36
C GLU A 20 14.74 0.03 -8.69
N VAL A 21 13.95 -0.61 -9.55
CA VAL A 21 13.45 0.00 -10.79
C VAL A 21 12.57 1.22 -10.46
N ARG A 22 11.68 1.08 -9.47
CA ARG A 22 10.84 2.20 -8.98
C ARG A 22 11.69 3.33 -8.42
N LYS A 23 12.74 3.03 -7.67
CA LYS A 23 13.66 4.04 -7.12
C LYS A 23 14.34 4.80 -8.25
N SER A 24 14.86 4.08 -9.25
CA SER A 24 15.50 4.68 -10.42
C SER A 24 14.56 5.62 -11.19
N TYR A 25 13.28 5.25 -11.33
CA TYR A 25 12.25 6.14 -11.87
C TYR A 25 12.08 7.42 -11.04
N ILE A 26 11.95 7.31 -9.72
CA ILE A 26 11.80 8.49 -8.83
C ILE A 26 13.03 9.40 -8.94
N ASP A 27 14.23 8.82 -8.96
CA ASP A 27 15.48 9.57 -9.07
C ASP A 27 15.54 10.32 -10.41
N LEU A 28 15.20 9.68 -11.53
CA LEU A 28 15.17 10.33 -12.84
C LEU A 28 14.10 11.41 -12.96
N VAL A 29 12.90 11.18 -12.42
CA VAL A 29 11.83 12.19 -12.35
C VAL A 29 12.29 13.40 -11.56
N SER A 30 12.98 13.21 -10.43
CA SER A 30 13.48 14.31 -9.62
C SER A 30 14.50 15.18 -10.37
N VAL A 31 15.31 14.58 -11.25
CA VAL A 31 16.30 15.27 -12.07
C VAL A 31 15.63 16.02 -13.23
N TRP A 32 14.72 15.36 -13.93
CA TRP A 32 14.10 15.83 -15.17
C TRP A 32 12.72 16.48 -15.00
N HIS A 33 12.33 16.85 -13.79
CA HIS A 33 11.05 17.52 -13.58
C HIS A 33 11.05 18.91 -14.26
N PRO A 34 10.07 19.23 -15.13
CA PRO A 34 10.06 20.48 -15.89
C PRO A 34 10.02 21.73 -15.00
N ASP A 35 9.38 21.65 -13.83
CA ASP A 35 9.31 22.77 -12.87
C ASP A 35 10.68 23.16 -12.30
N ARG A 36 11.71 22.32 -12.44
CA ARG A 36 13.08 22.70 -12.03
C ARG A 36 13.75 23.64 -13.03
N PHE A 37 13.18 23.80 -14.22
CA PHE A 37 13.76 24.56 -15.33
C PHE A 37 12.86 25.73 -15.78
N THR A 38 12.10 26.34 -14.86
CA THR A 38 11.15 27.43 -15.15
C THR A 38 11.75 28.60 -15.94
N TYR A 39 13.00 28.98 -15.64
CA TYR A 39 13.65 30.15 -16.23
C TYR A 39 14.47 29.85 -17.51
N ASN A 40 14.61 28.58 -17.90
CA ASN A 40 15.39 28.19 -19.07
C ASN A 40 14.55 27.32 -20.01
N GLU A 41 13.93 27.98 -21.00
CA GLU A 41 13.00 27.34 -21.93
C GLU A 41 13.64 26.17 -22.69
N ARG A 42 14.89 26.31 -23.13
CA ARG A 42 15.62 25.24 -23.82
C ARG A 42 15.74 23.98 -22.95
N LEU A 43 16.14 24.14 -21.68
CA LEU A 43 16.28 23.03 -20.75
C LEU A 43 14.93 22.46 -20.32
N ARG A 44 13.92 23.32 -20.16
CA ARG A 44 12.54 22.91 -19.86
C ARG A 44 11.97 22.03 -20.96
N ASN A 45 12.14 22.41 -22.23
CA ASN A 45 11.68 21.62 -23.36
C ASN A 45 12.38 20.26 -23.41
N ARG A 46 13.70 20.23 -23.15
CA ARG A 46 14.43 18.96 -23.03
C ARG A 46 13.90 18.11 -21.88
N ALA A 47 13.67 18.70 -20.72
CA ALA A 47 13.13 18.01 -19.55
C ALA A 47 11.74 17.42 -19.82
N ILE A 48 10.87 18.13 -20.55
CA ILE A 48 9.58 17.61 -20.99
C ILE A 48 9.73 16.36 -21.86
N GLU A 49 10.64 16.38 -22.84
CA GLU A 49 10.87 15.24 -23.72
C GLU A 49 11.48 14.03 -22.98
N GLU A 50 12.46 14.26 -22.10
CA GLU A 50 13.04 13.22 -21.25
C GLU A 50 11.98 12.61 -20.32
N MET A 51 11.15 13.46 -19.69
CA MET A 51 10.07 13.02 -18.80
C MET A 51 9.03 12.15 -19.54
N LYS A 52 8.70 12.48 -20.81
CA LYS A 52 7.85 11.62 -21.65
C LYS A 52 8.49 10.24 -21.84
N GLN A 53 9.77 10.17 -22.19
CA GLN A 53 10.47 8.89 -22.39
C GLN A 53 10.49 8.06 -21.10
N ILE A 54 10.79 8.69 -19.96
CA ILE A 54 10.81 8.06 -18.63
C ILE A 54 9.43 7.48 -18.29
N ASN A 55 8.35 8.24 -18.53
CA ASN A 55 6.99 7.78 -18.24
C ASN A 55 6.58 6.60 -19.12
N VAL A 56 6.83 6.65 -20.44
CA VAL A 56 6.51 5.54 -21.35
C VAL A 56 7.33 4.29 -20.97
N ALA A 57 8.59 4.44 -20.57
CA ALA A 57 9.43 3.33 -20.11
C ALA A 57 8.85 2.69 -18.83
N TRP A 58 8.49 3.51 -17.85
CA TRP A 58 7.89 3.06 -16.60
C TRP A 58 6.56 2.33 -16.79
N GLU A 59 5.68 2.85 -17.65
CA GLU A 59 4.42 2.20 -18.01
C GLU A 59 4.65 0.85 -18.72
N THR A 60 5.61 0.80 -19.64
CA THR A 60 5.98 -0.43 -20.36
C THR A 60 6.40 -1.53 -19.38
N ILE A 61 7.25 -1.19 -18.40
CA ILE A 61 7.70 -2.13 -17.37
C ILE A 61 6.53 -2.55 -16.46
N GLN A 62 5.70 -1.61 -15.99
CA GLN A 62 4.55 -1.94 -15.14
C GLN A 62 3.54 -2.86 -15.83
N ASN A 63 3.22 -2.60 -17.09
CA ASN A 63 2.29 -3.42 -17.85
C ASN A 63 2.86 -4.82 -18.07
N ASN A 64 4.15 -4.94 -18.35
CA ASN A 64 4.79 -6.25 -18.47
C ASN A 64 4.76 -7.02 -17.15
N LEU A 65 5.05 -6.37 -16.02
CA LEU A 65 5.00 -6.99 -14.69
C LEU A 65 3.59 -7.43 -14.27
N LYS A 66 2.54 -6.70 -14.67
CA LYS A 66 1.14 -7.09 -14.43
C LYS A 66 0.72 -8.31 -15.25
N ASN A 67 1.31 -8.46 -16.44
CA ASN A 67 1.00 -9.54 -17.39
C ASN A 67 1.78 -10.84 -17.11
N ILE A 68 2.68 -10.87 -16.13
CA ILE A 68 3.33 -12.12 -15.72
C ILE A 68 2.28 -12.98 -15.01
N PRO A 69 1.84 -14.12 -15.59
CA PRO A 69 0.90 -15.00 -14.93
C PRO A 69 1.49 -15.46 -13.58
N ASN A 70 0.67 -15.44 -12.54
CA ASN A 70 1.02 -15.73 -11.13
C ASN A 70 1.51 -17.18 -10.87
N THR A 71 1.95 -17.92 -11.89
CA THR A 71 2.27 -19.35 -11.79
C THR A 71 3.56 -19.63 -11.04
N HIS A 72 4.45 -18.65 -10.83
CA HIS A 72 5.70 -18.84 -10.07
C HIS A 72 6.11 -17.66 -9.16
N ARG A 73 5.16 -16.91 -8.60
CA ARG A 73 5.47 -15.90 -7.55
C ARG A 73 5.60 -16.54 -6.17
N VAL A 74 6.37 -17.62 -6.08
CA VAL A 74 6.78 -18.24 -4.81
C VAL A 74 8.25 -17.88 -4.58
N THR A 75 8.53 -17.38 -3.37
CA THR A 75 9.85 -17.04 -2.81
C THR A 75 10.50 -15.73 -3.26
N SER A 76 10.20 -14.62 -2.56
CA SER A 76 11.24 -13.83 -1.84
C SER A 76 10.81 -12.39 -1.46
N VAL A 77 9.84 -11.76 -2.13
CA VAL A 77 9.62 -10.30 -1.94
C VAL A 77 8.51 -9.92 -0.94
N ASN A 78 7.73 -10.87 -0.41
CA ASN A 78 6.62 -10.54 0.50
C ASN A 78 6.97 -10.67 2.00
N ARG A 79 8.15 -10.17 2.41
CA ARG A 79 8.53 -10.05 3.83
C ARG A 79 8.09 -8.73 4.49
N GLU A 80 7.71 -7.71 3.72
CA GLU A 80 7.58 -6.35 4.26
C GLU A 80 6.21 -5.97 4.87
N ASN A 81 5.16 -6.80 4.73
CA ASN A 81 3.85 -6.48 5.32
C ASN A 81 3.18 -7.65 6.05
N LYS A 82 3.95 -8.56 6.68
CA LYS A 82 3.32 -9.52 7.60
C LYS A 82 3.08 -8.84 8.95
N PRO A 83 1.82 -8.80 9.45
CA PRO A 83 1.52 -8.14 10.72
C PRO A 83 2.22 -8.88 11.85
N ALA A 84 3.31 -8.30 12.35
CA ALA A 84 4.02 -8.86 13.49
C ALA A 84 3.17 -8.71 14.76
N ALA A 85 3.00 -9.80 15.49
CA ALA A 85 2.38 -9.77 16.80
C ALA A 85 3.41 -9.29 17.85
N LEU A 86 2.96 -8.46 18.80
CA LEU A 86 3.75 -8.13 19.98
C LEU A 86 3.37 -9.07 21.12
N ILE A 87 4.31 -9.91 21.55
CA ILE A 87 4.12 -10.89 22.62
C ILE A 87 5.00 -10.50 23.80
N ARG A 88 4.44 -10.46 25.02
CA ARG A 88 5.24 -10.27 26.23
C ARG A 88 5.82 -11.61 26.68
N CYS A 89 7.10 -11.61 27.03
CA CYS A 89 7.74 -12.78 27.61
C CYS A 89 7.17 -13.06 29.02
N ILE A 90 6.72 -14.30 29.25
CA ILE A 90 6.20 -14.76 30.55
C ILE A 90 7.23 -14.71 31.67
N HIS A 91 8.54 -14.75 31.35
CA HIS A 91 9.61 -14.78 32.35
C HIS A 91 10.19 -13.42 32.70
N CYS A 92 10.21 -12.46 31.77
CA CYS A 92 10.87 -11.16 31.99
C CYS A 92 10.06 -9.94 31.57
N GLY A 93 8.83 -10.14 31.08
CA GLY A 93 7.91 -9.06 30.67
C GLY A 93 8.29 -8.32 29.38
N THR A 94 9.46 -8.59 28.79
CA THR A 94 9.93 -7.90 27.57
C THR A 94 8.97 -8.15 26.41
N LYS A 95 8.64 -7.10 25.66
CA LYS A 95 7.85 -7.19 24.43
C LYS A 95 8.73 -7.69 23.29
N ASN A 96 8.35 -8.79 22.65
CA ASN A 96 9.04 -9.39 21.52
C ASN A 96 8.14 -9.27 20.28
N ARG A 97 8.76 -8.95 19.14
CA ARG A 97 8.07 -8.84 17.85
C ARG A 97 8.16 -10.19 17.14
N VAL A 98 7.03 -10.82 16.87
CA VAL A 98 6.96 -12.19 16.34
C VAL A 98 6.20 -12.19 15.02
N LEU A 99 6.75 -12.85 14.00
CA LEU A 99 6.06 -13.06 12.72
C LEU A 99 4.96 -14.10 12.91
N LYS A 100 3.75 -13.86 12.38
CA LYS A 100 2.61 -14.78 12.49
C LYS A 100 2.76 -16.09 11.70
N ASP A 101 3.90 -16.33 11.06
CA ASP A 101 4.09 -17.57 10.30
C ASP A 101 4.16 -18.77 11.25
N LYS A 102 3.21 -19.68 11.07
CA LYS A 102 2.89 -20.78 11.98
C LYS A 102 3.96 -21.88 12.02
N SER A 103 4.96 -21.84 11.14
CA SER A 103 5.91 -22.93 10.94
C SER A 103 6.98 -23.08 12.04
N PHE A 104 7.14 -22.10 12.94
CA PHE A 104 8.22 -22.13 13.93
C PHE A 104 7.81 -21.70 15.35
N ILE A 105 6.53 -21.84 15.71
CA ILE A 105 6.01 -21.34 17.00
C ILE A 105 6.78 -21.91 18.21
N SER A 106 7.20 -23.17 18.15
CA SER A 106 7.88 -23.87 19.25
C SER A 106 9.32 -23.43 19.51
N SER A 107 9.98 -22.74 18.56
CA SER A 107 11.39 -22.36 18.69
C SER A 107 11.61 -20.87 19.02
N ILE A 108 10.54 -20.10 19.21
CA ILE A 108 10.64 -18.66 19.42
C ILE A 108 11.09 -18.37 20.86
N LYS A 109 12.26 -17.73 20.97
CA LYS A 109 12.89 -17.35 22.24
C LYS A 109 12.78 -15.84 22.47
N CYS A 110 12.74 -15.44 23.73
CA CYS A 110 12.80 -14.02 24.10
C CYS A 110 14.17 -13.42 23.76
N GLY A 111 14.20 -12.26 23.11
CA GLY A 111 15.45 -11.55 22.81
C GLY A 111 16.24 -11.10 24.05
N LYS A 112 15.58 -10.92 25.20
CA LYS A 112 16.22 -10.50 26.46
C LYS A 112 16.72 -11.70 27.27
N CYS A 113 15.83 -12.61 27.67
CA CYS A 113 16.18 -13.71 28.59
C CYS A 113 16.41 -15.06 27.90
N ARG A 114 16.25 -15.15 26.56
CA ARG A 114 16.42 -16.36 25.74
C ARG A 114 15.52 -17.56 26.09
N LYS A 115 14.60 -17.43 27.05
CA LYS A 115 13.59 -18.45 27.37
C LYS A 115 12.49 -18.48 26.30
N SER A 116 11.82 -19.63 26.17
CA SER A 116 10.68 -19.79 25.26
C SER A 116 9.61 -18.74 25.53
N LEU A 117 9.04 -18.17 24.46
CA LEU A 117 7.88 -17.27 24.58
C LEU A 117 6.56 -18.03 24.79
N TYR A 118 6.54 -19.31 24.42
CA TYR A 118 5.40 -20.21 24.63
C TYR A 118 5.74 -21.20 25.73
N ALA A 119 4.79 -21.43 26.63
CA ALA A 119 4.91 -22.55 27.56
C ALA A 119 4.95 -23.85 26.74
N ASP A 120 5.92 -24.71 27.01
CA ASP A 120 6.01 -26.00 26.36
C ASP A 120 4.76 -26.81 26.73
N PRO A 121 3.87 -27.14 25.78
CA PRO A 121 2.65 -27.89 26.08
C PRO A 121 2.97 -29.26 26.70
N SER A 122 4.17 -29.80 26.49
CA SER A 122 4.60 -31.05 27.11
C SER A 122 4.97 -30.93 28.59
N SER A 123 5.26 -29.72 29.09
CA SER A 123 5.54 -29.45 30.51
C SER A 123 4.26 -29.25 31.36
N THR A 124 3.11 -29.09 30.71
CA THR A 124 1.79 -28.95 31.33
C THR A 124 0.88 -30.10 30.93
N LYS A 125 1.28 -31.31 31.30
CA LYS A 125 0.32 -32.42 31.52
C LYS A 125 -0.32 -32.35 32.91
N LYS A 126 -0.30 -31.18 33.57
CA LYS A 126 -1.25 -30.87 34.65
C LYS A 126 -2.55 -30.41 33.96
N LYS A 127 -3.61 -31.18 34.21
CA LYS A 127 -4.97 -31.05 33.69
C LYS A 127 -5.34 -29.62 33.33
N PHE A 128 -5.65 -29.41 32.05
CA PHE A 128 -6.17 -28.16 31.51
C PHE A 128 -7.54 -27.80 32.13
N GLU A 129 -8.28 -28.77 32.67
CA GLU A 129 -9.47 -28.55 33.49
C GLU A 129 -9.21 -27.77 34.80
N ASP A 130 -8.03 -27.85 35.42
CA ASP A 130 -7.81 -27.25 36.76
C ASP A 130 -7.45 -25.75 36.70
N VAL A 131 -7.09 -25.19 35.53
CA VAL A 131 -6.62 -23.80 35.39
C VAL A 131 -7.72 -22.84 34.93
N PHE A 132 -8.75 -23.34 34.24
CA PHE A 132 -9.87 -22.49 33.78
C PHE A 132 -10.91 -22.19 34.88
N GLU A 133 -10.82 -22.85 36.05
CA GLU A 133 -11.74 -22.61 37.16
C GLU A 133 -11.44 -21.34 37.98
N GLU A 134 -10.24 -20.76 37.90
CA GLU A 134 -9.78 -19.83 38.96
C GLU A 134 -9.89 -18.33 38.66
N ILE A 135 -10.39 -17.92 37.49
CA ILE A 135 -10.63 -16.50 37.20
C ILE A 135 -12.09 -16.27 36.79
N ARG A 136 -12.97 -16.25 37.78
CA ARG A 136 -14.36 -15.80 37.61
C ARG A 136 -14.42 -14.28 37.77
N PHE A 137 -14.85 -13.57 36.72
CA PHE A 137 -15.11 -12.13 36.78
C PHE A 137 -16.44 -11.84 37.46
N CYS A 138 -16.57 -10.66 38.07
CA CYS A 138 -17.83 -10.20 38.62
C CYS A 138 -18.88 -10.03 37.51
N ALA A 139 -20.09 -10.54 37.72
CA ALA A 139 -21.20 -10.43 36.76
C ALA A 139 -21.91 -9.07 36.77
N VAL A 140 -21.47 -8.11 37.59
CA VAL A 140 -22.05 -6.76 37.61
C VAL A 140 -21.42 -5.93 36.49
N TYR A 141 -22.24 -5.41 35.57
CA TYR A 141 -21.78 -4.72 34.35
C TYR A 141 -20.82 -3.54 34.59
N SER A 142 -20.85 -2.94 35.77
CA SER A 142 -19.96 -1.84 36.18
C SER A 142 -18.78 -2.27 37.08
N CYS A 143 -18.66 -3.55 37.40
CA CYS A 143 -17.64 -4.06 38.33
C CYS A 143 -16.58 -4.87 37.58
N SER A 144 -15.34 -4.37 37.60
CA SER A 144 -14.16 -5.05 37.06
C SER A 144 -13.52 -6.07 38.01
N GLY A 145 -14.14 -6.31 39.17
CA GLY A 145 -13.55 -7.13 40.23
C GLY A 145 -13.53 -8.62 39.86
N ARG A 146 -12.66 -9.36 40.55
CA ARG A 146 -12.53 -10.82 40.44
C ARG A 146 -13.21 -11.48 41.62
N ILE A 147 -13.82 -12.64 41.40
CA ILE A 147 -14.40 -13.44 42.47
C ILE A 147 -13.29 -14.29 43.10
N GLN A 148 -13.04 -14.04 44.38
CA GLN A 148 -12.14 -14.81 45.23
C GLN A 148 -12.95 -15.25 46.45
N ASN A 149 -12.85 -16.52 46.84
CA ASN A 149 -13.60 -17.08 47.98
C ASN A 149 -15.12 -16.83 47.89
N GLY A 150 -15.69 -16.93 46.68
CA GLY A 150 -17.13 -16.78 46.44
C GLY A 150 -17.66 -15.34 46.41
N ARG A 151 -16.84 -14.32 46.64
CA ARG A 151 -17.23 -12.90 46.59
C ARG A 151 -16.32 -12.07 45.70
N CYS A 152 -16.88 -11.05 45.07
CA CYS A 152 -16.11 -10.09 44.30
C CYS A 152 -15.23 -9.23 45.22
N ASN A 153 -13.94 -9.13 44.91
CA ASN A 153 -12.99 -8.30 45.67
C ASN A 153 -13.24 -6.78 45.58
N GLN A 154 -14.09 -6.33 44.65
CA GLN A 154 -14.37 -4.92 44.42
C GLN A 154 -15.76 -4.49 44.87
N CYS A 155 -16.81 -5.27 44.58
CA CYS A 155 -18.17 -4.93 44.98
C CYS A 155 -18.73 -5.79 46.14
N GLY A 156 -17.99 -6.80 46.60
CA GLY A 156 -18.41 -7.71 47.68
C GLY A 156 -19.52 -8.70 47.31
N LYS A 157 -20.17 -8.54 46.15
CA LYS A 157 -21.30 -9.38 45.73
C LYS A 157 -20.86 -10.77 45.30
N THR A 158 -21.73 -11.74 45.50
CA THR A 158 -21.57 -13.10 44.97
C THR A 158 -21.90 -13.13 43.47
N LEU A 159 -21.52 -14.23 42.79
CA LEU A 159 -21.85 -14.43 41.39
C LEU A 159 -23.38 -14.42 41.15
N GLU A 160 -24.13 -15.07 42.04
CA GLU A 160 -25.59 -15.18 41.96
C GLU A 160 -26.30 -13.83 42.13
N GLU A 161 -25.81 -13.00 43.05
CA GLU A 161 -26.31 -11.62 43.23
C GLU A 161 -26.06 -10.76 42.00
N GLY A 162 -24.89 -10.92 41.36
CA GLY A 162 -24.58 -10.26 40.10
C GLY A 162 -25.56 -10.64 38.98
N PHE A 163 -25.89 -11.93 38.85
CA PHE A 163 -26.86 -12.40 37.87
C PHE A 163 -28.31 -11.96 38.15
N LYS A 164 -28.71 -11.82 39.42
CA LYS A 164 -30.04 -11.28 39.77
C LYS A 164 -30.20 -9.83 39.32
N ILE A 165 -29.13 -9.04 39.33
CA ILE A 165 -29.11 -7.66 38.80
C ILE A 165 -29.18 -7.65 37.27
N LEU A 166 -28.60 -8.66 36.62
CA LEU A 166 -28.64 -8.80 35.17
C LEU A 166 -29.98 -9.29 34.63
N LYS A 167 -30.92 -9.77 35.46
CA LYS A 167 -32.26 -10.08 34.97
C LYS A 167 -32.85 -8.80 34.38
N PRO A 168 -33.02 -8.71 33.05
CA PRO A 168 -33.49 -7.49 32.45
C PRO A 168 -34.90 -7.24 32.96
N ALA A 169 -35.11 -6.09 33.60
CA ALA A 169 -36.46 -5.59 33.82
C ALA A 169 -37.14 -5.55 32.45
N ASN A 170 -38.14 -6.41 32.24
CA ASN A 170 -38.93 -6.59 31.00
C ASN A 170 -38.88 -5.36 30.08
N ASN A 171 -37.87 -5.29 29.21
CA ASN A 171 -37.52 -4.04 28.54
C ASN A 171 -38.33 -3.94 27.24
N LYS A 172 -39.61 -3.57 27.40
CA LYS A 172 -40.56 -3.29 26.30
C LYS A 172 -40.03 -2.26 25.29
N ARG A 173 -38.98 -1.48 25.61
CA ARG A 173 -38.39 -0.49 24.71
C ARG A 173 -37.54 -1.11 23.60
N GLY A 174 -36.84 -2.21 23.86
CA GLY A 174 -36.01 -2.88 22.84
C GLY A 174 -36.84 -3.45 21.68
N ILE A 175 -38.01 -4.02 22.00
CA ILE A 175 -38.94 -4.57 21.02
C ILE A 175 -39.53 -3.47 20.12
N ARG A 176 -39.79 -2.26 20.66
CA ARG A 176 -40.30 -1.13 19.87
C ARG A 176 -39.29 -0.62 18.84
N ILE A 177 -38.00 -0.58 19.18
CA ILE A 177 -36.95 -0.15 18.24
C ILE A 177 -36.81 -1.17 17.10
N LEU A 178 -36.85 -2.46 17.42
CA LEU A 178 -36.79 -3.52 16.41
C LEU A 178 -37.98 -3.46 15.44
N LEU A 179 -39.19 -3.21 15.97
CA LEU A 179 -40.39 -3.00 15.14
C LEU A 179 -40.25 -1.78 14.21
N TYR A 180 -39.69 -0.66 14.69
CA TYR A 180 -39.48 0.53 13.86
C TYR A 180 -38.51 0.32 12.69
N ILE A 181 -37.46 -0.49 12.89
CA ILE A 181 -36.49 -0.80 11.82
C ILE A 181 -37.15 -1.66 10.74
N ILE A 182 -37.95 -2.65 11.15
CA ILE A 182 -38.64 -3.56 10.22
C ILE A 182 -39.70 -2.79 9.43
N THR A 183 -40.51 -1.95 10.09
CA THR A 183 -41.55 -1.17 9.39
C THR A 183 -40.95 -0.09 8.49
N GLY A 184 -39.89 0.60 8.94
CA GLY A 184 -39.18 1.58 8.12
C GLY A 184 -38.55 0.98 6.86
N GLY A 185 -37.93 -0.20 6.99
CA GLY A 185 -37.34 -0.91 5.85
C GLY A 185 -38.37 -1.33 4.79
N LEU A 186 -39.55 -1.80 5.22
CA LEU A 186 -40.63 -2.18 4.31
C LEU A 186 -41.20 -0.98 3.53
N VAL A 187 -41.34 0.19 4.17
CA VAL A 187 -41.82 1.41 3.49
C VAL A 187 -40.84 1.87 2.41
N CYS A 188 -39.53 1.84 2.67
CA CYS A 188 -38.51 2.19 1.66
C CYS A 188 -38.55 1.25 0.46
N LEU A 189 -38.75 -0.05 0.67
CA LEU A 189 -38.87 -1.02 -0.43
C LEU A 189 -40.12 -0.76 -1.27
N ILE A 190 -41.26 -0.44 -0.64
CA ILE A 190 -42.50 -0.11 -1.37
C ILE A 190 -42.32 1.14 -2.24
N ILE A 191 -41.67 2.19 -1.73
CA ILE A 191 -41.39 3.41 -2.51
C ILE A 191 -40.49 3.10 -3.71
N TYR A 192 -39.47 2.27 -3.53
CA TYR A 192 -38.56 1.87 -4.61
C TYR A 192 -39.28 1.12 -5.75
N PHE A 193 -40.26 0.28 -5.43
CA PHE A 193 -41.03 -0.47 -6.44
C PHE A 193 -42.12 0.36 -7.13
N ILE A 194 -42.67 1.38 -6.46
CA ILE A 194 -43.75 2.23 -7.03
C ILE A 194 -43.20 3.32 -7.95
N TRP A 195 -41.91 3.66 -7.85
CA TRP A 195 -41.29 4.71 -8.65
C TRP A 195 -40.32 4.16 -9.72
N PRO A 196 -40.79 3.43 -10.74
CA PRO A 196 -39.93 3.03 -11.85
C PRO A 196 -39.50 4.29 -12.62
N GLU A 197 -38.18 4.50 -12.68
CA GLU A 197 -37.55 5.61 -13.40
C GLU A 197 -37.96 5.60 -14.88
N ASN A 198 -38.73 6.60 -15.28
CA ASN A 198 -39.02 6.90 -16.68
C ASN A 198 -37.88 7.76 -17.26
N THR A 199 -36.63 7.28 -17.15
CA THR A 199 -35.42 7.98 -17.61
C THR A 199 -34.81 7.27 -18.82
N THR A 200 -35.53 7.29 -19.94
CA THR A 200 -34.92 7.20 -21.26
C THR A 200 -35.41 8.42 -22.05
N ASN A 201 -34.54 9.04 -22.85
CA ASN A 201 -34.80 10.17 -23.76
C ASN A 201 -34.30 11.58 -23.36
N ALA A 202 -33.16 11.70 -22.66
CA ALA A 202 -32.49 12.99 -22.47
C ALA A 202 -31.03 13.05 -22.99
N SER A 203 -30.66 12.23 -24.00
CA SER A 203 -29.27 12.19 -24.54
C SER A 203 -29.11 12.66 -25.99
N SER A 204 -30.08 13.36 -26.59
CA SER A 204 -30.01 13.67 -28.05
C SER A 204 -29.94 15.15 -28.42
N ARG A 205 -29.79 16.09 -27.46
CA ARG A 205 -29.91 17.54 -27.76
C ARG A 205 -28.64 18.40 -27.61
N SER A 206 -27.48 17.82 -27.31
CA SER A 206 -26.24 18.60 -27.08
C SER A 206 -25.25 18.67 -28.25
N LEU A 207 -25.57 18.14 -29.44
CA LEU A 207 -24.61 18.00 -30.55
C LEU A 207 -24.83 18.94 -31.77
N GLN A 208 -25.60 20.02 -31.63
CA GLN A 208 -25.87 20.95 -32.75
C GLN A 208 -25.37 22.40 -32.56
N LEU A 209 -24.63 22.74 -31.50
CA LEU A 209 -24.28 24.16 -31.23
C LEU A 209 -22.81 24.59 -31.47
N HIS A 210 -21.95 23.76 -32.08
CA HIS A 210 -20.51 24.10 -32.22
C HIS A 210 -19.96 24.23 -33.66
N ASN A 211 -20.79 24.28 -34.70
CA ASN A 211 -20.31 24.35 -36.10
C ASN A 211 -20.51 25.69 -36.82
N GLU A 212 -20.86 26.79 -36.15
CA GLU A 212 -21.11 28.09 -36.83
C GLU A 212 -20.20 29.25 -36.44
N ILE A 213 -19.07 29.02 -35.76
CA ILE A 213 -18.12 30.10 -35.44
C ILE A 213 -16.73 29.74 -35.95
N ASN A 214 -16.53 29.75 -37.28
CA ASN A 214 -15.20 29.85 -37.91
C ASN A 214 -15.38 30.31 -39.37
N GLY A 215 -15.74 31.58 -39.55
CA GLY A 215 -15.92 32.18 -40.86
C GLY A 215 -16.00 33.70 -40.80
N SER A 216 -14.92 34.37 -40.43
CA SER A 216 -14.76 35.81 -40.72
C SER A 216 -13.29 36.27 -40.62
N THR A 217 -12.70 36.46 -41.80
CA THR A 217 -11.95 37.67 -42.22
C THR A 217 -11.09 38.43 -41.20
N ILE A 218 -9.76 38.26 -41.28
CA ILE A 218 -8.75 39.30 -41.02
C ILE A 218 -7.63 39.10 -42.06
N SER A 219 -7.70 39.74 -43.23
CA SER A 219 -7.11 41.04 -43.56
C SER A 219 -5.60 41.13 -43.29
N GLN A 220 -4.82 40.79 -44.33
CA GLN A 220 -3.39 41.01 -44.42
C GLN A 220 -3.09 42.51 -44.52
N LYS A 221 -2.31 43.06 -43.57
CA LYS A 221 -1.51 44.28 -43.76
C LYS A 221 -0.24 44.24 -42.91
N GLY A 222 0.91 44.29 -43.59
CA GLY A 222 1.94 45.28 -43.27
C GLY A 222 3.06 44.90 -42.30
N SER A 223 4.27 44.84 -42.87
CA SER A 223 5.50 45.42 -42.34
C SER A 223 6.20 44.69 -41.17
N LYS A 224 7.25 43.94 -41.51
CA LYS A 224 8.41 43.74 -40.61
C LYS A 224 9.70 44.05 -41.36
N LYS A 225 10.22 45.25 -41.07
CA LYS A 225 11.64 45.59 -41.12
C LYS A 225 12.28 44.90 -39.91
N SER A 226 13.19 43.95 -40.10
CA SER A 226 14.10 43.52 -39.04
C SER A 226 15.51 43.43 -39.60
N SER A 227 16.28 44.47 -39.27
CA SER A 227 17.73 44.50 -39.19
C SER A 227 18.27 43.26 -38.48
N GLN A 228 19.01 42.43 -39.21
CA GLN A 228 19.86 41.40 -38.64
C GLN A 228 21.14 42.08 -38.13
N LEU A 229 21.26 42.11 -36.80
CA LEU A 229 22.50 42.39 -36.10
C LEU A 229 23.30 41.08 -36.07
N ASN A 230 24.56 41.17 -36.46
CA ASN A 230 25.53 40.09 -36.41
C ASN A 230 25.96 39.87 -34.96
N ASP A 231 25.59 38.72 -34.38
CA ASP A 231 26.26 38.20 -33.19
C ASP A 231 27.14 37.02 -33.60
N LYS A 232 28.46 37.28 -33.50
CA LYS A 232 29.53 36.30 -33.66
C LYS A 232 29.51 35.35 -32.46
N GLU A 233 29.29 34.07 -32.73
CA GLU A 233 29.51 32.98 -31.78
C GLU A 233 31.01 32.68 -31.69
N PRO A 234 31.62 32.59 -30.49
CA PRO A 234 33.02 32.21 -30.35
C PRO A 234 33.17 30.68 -30.40
N GLU A 235 33.97 30.20 -31.35
CA GLU A 235 34.44 28.82 -31.44
C GLU A 235 35.25 28.45 -30.18
N VAL A 236 34.78 27.43 -29.44
CA VAL A 236 35.53 26.78 -28.36
C VAL A 236 36.17 25.51 -28.93
N PRO A 237 37.48 25.30 -28.77
CA PRO A 237 38.16 24.12 -29.31
C PRO A 237 37.70 22.83 -28.64
N LEU A 238 37.40 21.83 -29.47
CA LEU A 238 36.98 20.49 -29.09
C LEU A 238 38.23 19.59 -28.98
N ASP A 239 38.78 19.47 -27.77
CA ASP A 239 39.87 18.52 -27.52
C ASP A 239 39.32 17.09 -27.50
N LYS A 240 39.72 16.31 -28.50
CA LYS A 240 39.44 14.88 -28.64
C LYS A 240 40.55 14.07 -27.96
N GLU A 241 40.30 13.57 -26.76
CA GLU A 241 41.06 12.45 -26.20
C GLU A 241 40.18 11.19 -26.18
N THR A 242 40.29 10.41 -27.27
CA THR A 242 39.77 9.04 -27.33
C THR A 242 40.82 8.10 -26.74
N HIS A 243 40.64 7.70 -25.48
CA HIS A 243 41.33 6.54 -24.93
C HIS A 243 40.63 5.25 -25.38
N ASN A 244 41.24 4.59 -26.37
CA ASN A 244 40.97 3.19 -26.69
C ASN A 244 41.39 2.30 -25.51
N ILE A 245 40.43 1.71 -24.82
CA ILE A 245 40.69 0.59 -23.88
C ILE A 245 40.30 -0.69 -24.62
N THR A 246 41.33 -1.42 -25.07
CA THR A 246 41.21 -2.74 -25.65
C THR A 246 40.76 -3.75 -24.59
N SER A 247 39.60 -4.36 -24.81
CA SER A 247 39.06 -5.47 -24.05
C SER A 247 39.73 -6.79 -24.46
N LYS A 248 40.91 -7.04 -23.87
CA LYS A 248 41.45 -8.39 -23.68
C LYS A 248 41.99 -8.46 -22.25
N ASP A 249 41.80 -9.61 -21.63
CA ASP A 249 42.29 -10.00 -20.30
C ASP A 249 41.36 -9.73 -19.11
N ILE A 250 40.20 -10.41 -19.09
CA ILE A 250 39.65 -10.95 -17.83
C ILE A 250 39.19 -12.39 -18.09
N ILE A 251 40.14 -13.33 -17.98
CA ILE A 251 39.88 -14.75 -17.79
C ILE A 251 39.93 -14.98 -16.27
N ILE A 252 38.82 -15.33 -15.64
CA ILE A 252 38.80 -15.86 -14.27
C ILE A 252 38.42 -17.35 -14.38
N PRO A 253 39.28 -18.29 -13.95
CA PRO A 253 38.94 -19.70 -13.91
C PRO A 253 38.05 -20.00 -12.70
N PHE A 254 36.92 -20.66 -12.96
CA PHE A 254 36.02 -21.17 -11.94
C PHE A 254 36.39 -22.63 -11.65
N GLU A 255 37.19 -22.86 -10.61
CA GLU A 255 37.48 -24.20 -10.12
C GLU A 255 37.10 -24.35 -8.64
N ILE A 256 36.26 -25.38 -8.41
CA ILE A 256 36.24 -26.27 -7.24
C ILE A 256 35.69 -25.68 -5.92
N ILE A 257 34.44 -26.03 -5.59
CA ILE A 257 34.09 -26.59 -4.27
C ILE A 257 33.09 -27.75 -4.46
N LYS A 258 33.62 -28.97 -4.47
CA LYS A 258 32.93 -30.18 -4.00
C LYS A 258 33.65 -30.63 -2.73
N LYS A 259 33.01 -30.47 -1.58
CA LYS A 259 33.03 -31.38 -0.42
C LYS A 259 32.08 -30.85 0.65
#